data_AF-A0A919AV10-F1
#
_entry.id   AF-A0A919AV10-F1
#
_cell.length_a   1.000
_cell.length_b   1.000
_cell.length_c   1.000
_cell.angle_alpha   90.00
_cell.angle_beta   90.00
_cell.angle_gamma   90.00
#
_symmetry.space_group_name_H-M   'P 1'
#
loop_
_entity.id
_entity.type
_entity.pdbx_description
1 polymer ?
#
loop_
_entity_poly.entity_id
_entity_poly.type
_entity_poly.pdbx_seq_one_letter_code
_entity_poly.pdbx_strand_id
1 'polypeptide(L)'
;MLWEFFARTDPTAPPQWTAYFTARVPHELVTAFATALATAPDVTRGIEPGCIPLQPLADAHWSTDPTDAGNTYYAPKLQAWVTYGALSEAIEDGNPLPGLPGYLSWAQTDDHLPHHWCAAFSPSTPQNLVTAFTTALADPAPVPRSALPEGSMGHITISLPR
;
A
#
# COMPACT_ATOMS: atom_id res chain seq x y z
N MET A 1 -1.97 -7.00 15.27
CA MET A 1 -1.69 -5.60 15.60
C MET A 1 -1.92 -4.76 14.36
N LEU A 2 -2.77 -3.75 14.41
CA LEU A 2 -2.94 -2.76 13.34
C LEU A 2 -1.76 -1.77 13.41
N TRP A 3 -1.12 -1.44 12.29
CA TRP A 3 -0.14 -0.36 12.23
C TRP A 3 -0.79 0.89 11.64
N GLU A 4 -0.45 2.04 12.21
CA GLU A 4 -0.91 3.35 11.75
C GLU A 4 0.29 4.29 11.70
N PHE A 5 0.39 5.04 10.61
CA PHE A 5 1.33 6.15 10.45
C PHE A 5 0.54 7.41 10.14
N PHE A 6 0.96 8.53 10.71
CA PHE A 6 0.38 9.83 10.43
C PHE A 6 1.41 10.92 10.63
N ALA A 7 1.21 12.07 9.98
CA ALA A 7 1.93 13.29 10.27
C ALA A 7 0.96 14.35 10.80
N ARG A 8 1.40 15.14 11.79
CA ARG A 8 0.69 16.29 12.33
C ARG A 8 1.66 17.44 12.45
N THR A 9 1.19 18.66 12.20
CA THR A 9 1.99 19.89 12.38
C THR A 9 2.12 20.28 13.86
N ASP A 10 1.15 19.87 14.67
CA ASP A 10 1.08 20.07 16.11
C ASP A 10 0.43 18.84 16.77
N PRO A 11 0.79 18.43 18.00
CA PRO A 11 0.20 17.27 18.67
C PRO A 11 -1.33 17.30 18.82
N THR A 12 -1.95 18.48 18.76
CA THR A 12 -3.40 18.67 18.88
C THR A 12 -4.11 18.87 17.55
N ALA A 13 -3.36 19.11 16.47
CA ALA A 13 -3.92 19.27 15.12
C ALA A 13 -4.42 17.93 14.57
N PRO A 14 -5.45 17.92 13.70
CA PRO A 14 -5.81 16.72 12.92
C PRO A 14 -4.61 16.21 12.09
N PRO A 15 -4.58 14.90 11.76
CA PRO A 15 -3.50 14.37 10.93
C PRO A 15 -3.57 15.02 9.55
N GLN A 16 -2.42 15.39 9.00
CA GLN A 16 -2.34 15.88 7.62
C GLN A 16 -2.61 14.75 6.64
N TRP A 17 -2.17 13.54 6.97
CA TRP A 17 -2.45 12.30 6.26
C TRP A 17 -2.37 11.14 7.24
N THR A 18 -2.99 10.02 6.85
CA THR A 18 -2.93 8.76 7.57
C THR A 18 -2.65 7.60 6.63
N ALA A 19 -1.93 6.59 7.13
CA ALA A 19 -1.75 5.32 6.46
C ALA A 19 -2.02 4.19 7.46
N TYR A 20 -2.88 3.26 7.06
CA TYR A 20 -3.32 2.12 7.87
C TYR A 20 -2.87 0.81 7.24
N PHE A 21 -2.43 -0.13 8.08
CA PHE A 21 -2.03 -1.47 7.67
C PHE A 21 -2.63 -2.50 8.60
N THR A 22 -3.42 -3.43 8.07
CA THR A 22 -3.95 -4.53 8.87
C THR A 22 -2.84 -5.46 9.36
N ALA A 23 -3.13 -6.25 10.40
CA ALA A 23 -2.12 -7.05 11.10
C ALA A 23 -1.36 -8.08 10.26
N ARG A 24 -1.90 -8.41 9.09
CA ARG A 24 -1.37 -9.44 8.20
C ARG A 24 -0.65 -8.86 6.99
N VAL A 25 -0.52 -7.53 6.89
CA VAL A 25 0.29 -6.91 5.85
C VAL A 25 1.73 -7.45 5.98
N PRO A 26 2.35 -7.91 4.89
CA PRO A 26 3.72 -8.39 4.92
C PRO A 26 4.69 -7.34 5.49
N HIS A 27 5.59 -7.78 6.36
CA HIS A 27 6.50 -6.89 7.08
C HIS A 27 7.40 -6.07 6.15
N GLU A 28 7.77 -6.63 5.00
CA GLU A 28 8.57 -5.99 3.97
C GLU A 28 7.88 -4.73 3.40
N LEU A 29 6.54 -4.74 3.28
CA LEU A 29 5.78 -3.59 2.81
C LEU A 29 5.72 -2.47 3.84
N VAL A 30 5.47 -2.83 5.11
CA VAL A 30 5.48 -1.88 6.23
C VAL A 30 6.88 -1.29 6.42
N THR A 31 7.92 -2.13 6.28
CA THR A 31 9.32 -1.71 6.40
C THR A 31 9.72 -0.76 5.28
N ALA A 32 9.35 -1.04 4.03
CA ALA A 32 9.60 -0.14 2.91
C ALA A 32 8.95 1.24 3.13
N PHE A 33 7.69 1.26 3.55
CA PHE A 33 6.98 2.49 3.89
C PHE A 33 7.67 3.26 5.03
N ALA A 34 7.95 2.59 6.15
CA ALA A 34 8.59 3.20 7.31
C ALA A 34 10.02 3.71 7.00
N THR A 35 10.75 3.00 6.13
CA THR A 35 12.09 3.41 5.69
C THR A 35 12.00 4.68 4.84
N ALA A 36 11.08 4.72 3.88
CA ALA A 36 10.85 5.92 3.07
C ALA A 36 10.47 7.12 3.95
N LEU A 37 9.58 6.90 4.94
CA LEU A 37 9.17 7.90 5.93
C LEU A 37 10.36 8.42 6.74
N ALA A 38 11.25 7.54 7.20
CA ALA A 38 12.43 7.93 7.98
C ALA A 38 13.47 8.73 7.17
N THR A 39 13.51 8.55 5.84
CA THR A 39 14.45 9.24 4.95
C THR A 39 13.87 10.48 4.28
N ALA A 40 12.56 10.69 4.36
CA ALA A 40 11.90 11.79 3.67
C ALA A 40 12.26 13.14 4.31
N PRO A 41 12.66 14.15 3.51
CA PRO A 41 13.09 15.44 4.04
C PRO A 41 11.93 16.26 4.63
N ASP A 42 10.73 16.11 4.06
CA ASP A 42 9.49 16.74 4.54
C ASP A 42 8.30 15.86 4.17
N VAL A 43 7.62 15.33 5.18
CA VAL A 43 6.43 14.46 5.02
C VAL A 43 5.13 15.21 5.22
N THR A 44 5.19 16.52 5.41
CA THR A 44 4.01 17.40 5.53
C THR A 44 3.54 17.91 4.17
N ARG A 45 4.33 17.68 3.10
CA ARG A 45 4.01 18.03 1.71
C ARG A 45 3.63 16.77 0.93
N GLY A 46 2.41 16.76 0.38
CA GLY A 46 1.85 15.56 -0.27
C GLY A 46 2.31 15.29 -1.70
N ILE A 47 2.82 16.28 -2.42
CA ILE A 47 3.20 16.14 -3.84
C ILE A 47 4.72 16.22 -3.98
N GLU A 48 5.33 15.12 -4.40
CA GLU A 48 6.76 15.06 -4.75
C GLU A 48 6.91 14.97 -6.28
N PRO A 49 7.57 15.93 -6.95
CA PRO A 49 7.76 15.91 -8.39
C PRO A 49 8.42 14.61 -8.86
N GLY A 50 7.82 13.95 -9.85
CA GLY A 50 8.38 12.73 -10.46
C GLY A 50 8.01 11.42 -9.76
N CYS A 51 7.31 11.47 -8.61
CA CYS A 51 6.75 10.27 -8.01
C CYS A 51 5.39 9.95 -8.64
N ILE A 52 5.25 8.73 -9.17
CA ILE A 52 3.98 8.21 -9.70
C ILE A 52 3.68 6.94 -8.90
N PRO A 53 2.81 7.00 -7.86
CA PRO A 53 2.67 5.92 -6.90
C PRO A 53 2.36 4.54 -7.48
N LEU A 54 1.65 4.44 -8.60
CA LEU A 54 1.29 3.16 -9.21
C LEU A 54 2.25 2.71 -10.32
N GLN A 55 3.22 3.54 -10.71
CA GLN A 55 4.19 3.22 -11.76
C GLN A 55 4.98 1.92 -11.50
N PRO A 56 5.42 1.60 -10.27
CA PRO A 56 6.11 0.34 -10.02
C PRO A 56 5.28 -0.90 -10.37
N LEU A 57 3.94 -0.82 -10.22
CA LEU A 57 3.04 -1.92 -10.58
C LEU A 57 2.97 -2.08 -12.11
N ALA A 58 2.92 -0.97 -12.83
CA ALA A 58 2.95 -0.97 -14.30
C ALA A 58 4.28 -1.52 -14.83
N ASP A 59 5.41 -1.13 -14.24
CA ASP A 59 6.74 -1.61 -14.59
C ASP A 59 6.91 -3.11 -14.31
N ALA A 60 6.24 -3.63 -13.28
CA ALA A 60 6.14 -5.06 -12.98
C ALA A 60 5.07 -5.79 -13.80
N HIS A 61 4.49 -5.14 -14.82
CA HIS A 61 3.50 -5.70 -15.72
C HIS A 61 2.21 -6.20 -15.03
N TRP A 62 1.81 -5.55 -13.95
CA TRP A 62 0.48 -5.79 -13.37
C TRP A 62 -0.60 -5.39 -14.37
N SER A 63 -1.70 -6.14 -14.41
CA SER A 63 -2.78 -5.90 -15.36
C SER A 63 -3.64 -4.73 -14.89
N THR A 64 -4.01 -3.81 -15.79
CA THR A 64 -4.92 -2.71 -15.45
C THR A 64 -6.38 -3.13 -15.56
N ASP A 65 -7.24 -2.55 -14.74
CA ASP A 65 -8.69 -2.67 -14.94
C ASP A 65 -9.10 -2.06 -16.30
N PRO A 66 -9.84 -2.78 -17.17
CA PRO A 66 -10.24 -2.24 -18.47
C PRO A 66 -11.28 -1.11 -18.36
N THR A 67 -11.99 -1.01 -17.24
CA THR A 67 -13.01 0.03 -16.98
C THR A 67 -12.44 1.24 -16.25
N ASP A 68 -11.25 1.10 -15.65
CA ASP A 68 -10.61 2.11 -14.81
C ASP A 68 -9.08 2.09 -14.99
N ALA A 69 -8.67 2.16 -16.27
CA ALA A 69 -7.29 2.01 -16.68
C ALA A 69 -6.40 3.10 -16.05
N GLY A 70 -5.34 2.67 -15.37
CA GLY A 70 -4.37 3.56 -14.71
C GLY A 70 -4.67 3.86 -13.25
N ASN A 71 -5.87 3.54 -12.75
CA ASN A 71 -6.22 3.69 -11.34
C ASN A 71 -6.15 2.36 -10.59
N THR A 72 -6.52 1.26 -11.24
CA THR A 72 -6.55 -0.08 -10.62
C THR A 72 -5.61 -1.05 -11.33
N TYR A 73 -4.76 -1.72 -10.54
CA TYR A 73 -3.76 -2.69 -11.00
C TYR A 73 -3.92 -4.01 -10.24
N TYR A 74 -3.98 -5.12 -10.98
CA TYR A 74 -4.07 -6.48 -10.46
C TYR A 74 -2.74 -7.22 -10.62
N ALA A 75 -2.31 -7.89 -9.55
CA ALA A 75 -1.15 -8.77 -9.58
C ALA A 75 -1.36 -9.91 -10.59
N PRO A 76 -0.28 -10.50 -11.16
CA PRO A 76 -0.39 -11.53 -12.20
C PRO A 76 -1.27 -12.75 -11.86
N LYS A 77 -1.42 -13.10 -10.57
CA LYS A 77 -2.28 -14.19 -10.10
C LYS A 77 -3.66 -13.72 -9.59
N LEU A 78 -3.99 -12.44 -9.75
CA LEU A 78 -5.22 -11.80 -9.28
C LEU A 78 -5.47 -11.93 -7.76
N GLN A 79 -4.41 -12.19 -6.99
CA GLN A 79 -4.48 -12.39 -5.53
C GLN A 79 -4.17 -11.11 -4.74
N ALA A 80 -3.80 -10.04 -5.43
CA ALA A 80 -3.60 -8.73 -4.85
C ALA A 80 -3.93 -7.67 -5.89
N TRP A 81 -4.38 -6.52 -5.43
CA TRP A 81 -4.55 -5.34 -6.28
C TRP A 81 -4.32 -4.07 -5.49
N VAL A 82 -4.09 -2.99 -6.24
CA VAL A 82 -4.04 -1.63 -5.75
C VAL A 82 -5.00 -0.79 -6.57
N THR A 83 -5.78 0.06 -5.92
CA THR A 83 -6.68 1.01 -6.57
C THR A 83 -6.46 2.40 -6.02
N TYR A 84 -6.44 3.39 -6.91
CA TYR A 84 -6.58 4.80 -6.57
C TYR A 84 -8.04 5.20 -6.76
N GLY A 85 -8.73 5.48 -5.66
CA GLY A 85 -10.18 5.67 -5.69
C GLY A 85 -10.77 6.13 -4.37
N ALA A 86 -12.10 6.08 -4.28
CA ALA A 86 -12.83 6.53 -3.10
C ALA A 86 -12.42 5.74 -1.85
N LEU A 87 -12.19 6.46 -0.75
CA LEU A 87 -11.88 5.89 0.55
C LEU A 87 -13.09 5.93 1.49
N SER A 88 -13.06 5.08 2.51
CA SER A 88 -13.96 5.19 3.65
C SER A 88 -13.71 6.50 4.40
N GLU A 89 -14.78 7.15 4.87
CA GLU A 89 -14.71 8.32 5.76
C GLU A 89 -13.98 8.04 7.09
N ALA A 90 -13.79 6.76 7.44
CA ALA A 90 -12.99 6.37 8.61
C ALA A 90 -11.47 6.62 8.43
N ILE A 91 -11.01 6.86 7.20
CA ILE A 91 -9.60 7.21 6.93
C ILE A 91 -9.46 8.72 7.10
N GLU A 92 -8.80 9.16 8.18
CA GLU A 92 -8.61 10.57 8.46
C GLU A 92 -7.62 11.22 7.47
N ASP A 93 -7.94 12.44 7.01
CA ASP A 93 -7.06 13.25 6.18
C ASP A 93 -7.17 14.73 6.59
N GLY A 94 -6.06 15.46 6.48
CA GLY A 94 -6.04 16.88 6.86
C GLY A 94 -6.54 17.80 5.76
N ASN A 95 -6.78 17.28 4.54
CA ASN A 95 -7.38 18.03 3.46
C ASN A 95 -8.88 18.22 3.73
N PRO A 96 -9.36 19.47 3.80
CA PRO A 96 -10.77 19.73 4.08
C PRO A 96 -11.71 19.37 2.92
N LEU A 97 -11.16 19.03 1.74
CA LEU A 97 -11.97 18.65 0.58
C LEU A 97 -12.51 17.21 0.73
N PRO A 98 -13.83 17.04 0.82
CA PRO A 98 -14.42 15.71 0.97
C PRO A 98 -14.34 14.90 -0.33
N GLY A 99 -14.33 13.57 -0.19
CA GLY A 99 -14.42 12.65 -1.33
C GLY A 99 -13.20 12.61 -2.23
N LEU A 100 -12.07 13.17 -1.78
CA LEU A 100 -10.82 13.00 -2.50
C LEU A 100 -10.41 11.51 -2.52
N PRO A 101 -9.93 11.01 -3.66
CA PRO A 101 -9.45 9.65 -3.75
C PRO A 101 -8.12 9.48 -3.01
N GLY A 102 -7.89 8.29 -2.49
CA GLY A 102 -6.60 7.86 -2.00
C GLY A 102 -6.28 6.46 -2.49
N TYR A 103 -5.33 5.79 -1.85
CA TYR A 103 -4.87 4.47 -2.30
C TYR A 103 -5.36 3.37 -1.38
N LEU A 104 -5.89 2.31 -1.97
CA LEU A 104 -6.25 1.08 -1.26
C LEU A 104 -5.51 -0.08 -1.89
N SER A 105 -4.95 -0.94 -1.04
CA SER A 105 -4.28 -2.16 -1.45
C SER A 105 -4.75 -3.32 -0.60
N TRP A 106 -4.88 -4.49 -1.24
CA TRP A 106 -5.41 -5.68 -0.58
C TRP A 106 -4.76 -6.91 -1.19
N ALA A 107 -4.80 -7.99 -0.43
CA ALA A 107 -4.64 -9.33 -0.98
C ALA A 107 -5.78 -10.24 -0.53
N GLN A 108 -6.17 -11.15 -1.40
CA GLN A 108 -7.07 -12.25 -1.10
C GLN A 108 -6.58 -13.53 -1.78
N THR A 109 -6.93 -14.66 -1.19
CA THR A 109 -6.57 -15.97 -1.72
C THR A 109 -7.65 -16.53 -2.64
N ASP A 110 -8.90 -16.15 -2.37
CA ASP A 110 -10.11 -16.53 -3.08
C ASP A 110 -11.10 -15.35 -3.02
N ASP A 111 -11.87 -15.14 -4.08
CA ASP A 111 -12.84 -14.04 -4.22
C ASP A 111 -14.00 -14.12 -3.21
N HIS A 112 -14.24 -15.29 -2.61
CA HIS A 112 -15.27 -15.50 -1.61
C HIS A 112 -14.76 -15.42 -0.16
N LEU A 113 -13.45 -15.25 0.03
CA LEU A 113 -12.83 -15.15 1.34
C LEU A 113 -12.59 -13.69 1.73
N PRO A 114 -12.62 -13.37 3.04
CA PRO A 114 -12.23 -12.03 3.49
C PRO A 114 -10.80 -11.73 3.04
N HIS A 115 -10.53 -10.44 2.78
CA HIS A 115 -9.18 -10.00 2.46
C HIS A 115 -8.19 -10.47 3.52
N HIS A 116 -7.09 -11.05 3.05
CA HIS A 116 -6.01 -11.55 3.87
C HIS A 116 -5.29 -10.40 4.58
N TRP A 117 -5.06 -9.30 3.87
CA TRP A 117 -4.55 -8.06 4.41
C TRP A 117 -5.08 -6.87 3.61
N CYS A 118 -5.06 -5.69 4.23
CA CYS A 118 -5.44 -4.44 3.61
C CYS A 118 -4.46 -3.34 4.05
N ALA A 119 -4.16 -2.42 3.15
CA ALA A 119 -3.48 -1.17 3.43
C ALA A 119 -4.27 -0.02 2.81
N ALA A 120 -4.37 1.10 3.51
CA ALA A 120 -5.08 2.29 3.06
C ALA A 120 -4.21 3.53 3.29
N PHE A 121 -4.19 4.43 2.31
CA PHE A 121 -3.41 5.66 2.34
C PHE A 121 -4.34 6.82 2.01
N SER A 122 -4.48 7.75 2.94
CA SER A 122 -5.34 8.92 2.77
C SER A 122 -4.90 9.77 1.57
N PRO A 123 -5.76 10.63 1.00
CA PRO A 123 -5.47 11.40 -0.21
C PRO A 123 -4.21 12.26 -0.13
N SER A 124 -3.90 12.77 1.07
CA SER A 124 -2.73 13.63 1.30
C SER A 124 -1.46 12.86 1.66
N THR A 125 -1.49 11.51 1.63
CA THR A 125 -0.30 10.70 1.89
C THR A 125 0.79 11.03 0.86
N PRO A 126 2.02 11.36 1.29
CA PRO A 126 3.10 11.70 0.37
C PRO A 126 3.35 10.61 -0.68
N GLN A 127 3.41 11.02 -1.95
CA GLN A 127 3.49 10.11 -3.09
C GLN A 127 4.70 9.18 -3.07
N ASN A 128 5.84 9.63 -2.53
CA ASN A 128 7.03 8.80 -2.38
C ASN A 128 6.83 7.64 -1.40
N LEU A 129 6.05 7.82 -0.33
CA LEU A 129 5.76 6.75 0.63
C LEU A 129 4.89 5.67 0.00
N VAL A 130 3.87 6.08 -0.78
CA VAL A 130 3.03 5.15 -1.54
C VAL A 130 3.84 4.47 -2.63
N THR A 131 4.73 5.19 -3.32
CA THR A 131 5.66 4.63 -4.32
C THR A 131 6.59 3.57 -3.70
N ALA A 132 7.11 3.82 -2.49
CA ALA A 132 7.97 2.85 -1.81
C ALA A 132 7.20 1.57 -1.44
N PHE A 133 5.96 1.72 -0.99
CA PHE A 133 5.07 0.59 -0.73
C PHE A 133 4.77 -0.22 -2.01
N THR A 134 4.39 0.44 -3.11
CA THR A 134 4.06 -0.27 -4.36
C THR A 134 5.28 -0.88 -5.03
N THR A 135 6.46 -0.27 -4.89
CA THR A 135 7.75 -0.85 -5.30
C THR A 135 8.00 -2.17 -4.57
N ALA A 136 7.86 -2.18 -3.25
CA ALA A 136 8.05 -3.40 -2.45
C ALA A 136 6.97 -4.46 -2.75
N LEU A 137 5.73 -4.04 -3.02
CA LEU A 137 4.64 -4.94 -3.38
C LEU A 137 4.84 -5.60 -4.76
N ALA A 138 5.46 -4.88 -5.69
CA ALA A 138 5.74 -5.34 -7.05
C ALA A 138 6.97 -6.24 -7.15
N ASP A 139 7.86 -6.23 -6.14
CA ASP A 139 9.12 -6.96 -6.15
C ASP A 139 8.90 -8.48 -6.06
N PRO A 140 9.30 -9.27 -7.08
CA PRO A 140 9.16 -10.73 -7.05
C PRO A 140 10.28 -11.42 -6.24
N ALA A 141 11.24 -10.68 -5.69
CA ALA A 141 12.36 -11.25 -4.95
C ALA A 141 11.88 -12.10 -3.76
N PRO A 142 12.38 -13.34 -3.60
CA PRO A 142 12.04 -14.16 -2.45
C PRO A 142 12.44 -13.50 -1.13
N VAL A 143 11.51 -13.44 -0.17
CA VAL A 143 11.76 -12.89 1.16
C VAL A 143 12.06 -14.01 2.15
N PRO A 144 13.17 -13.93 2.92
CA PRO A 144 13.48 -14.90 3.97
C PRO A 144 12.39 -14.91 5.06
N ARG A 145 11.90 -16.09 5.43
CA ARG A 145 10.90 -16.24 6.50
C ARG A 145 11.17 -17.45 7.38
N SER A 146 11.01 -17.27 8.69
CA SER A 146 11.08 -18.33 9.69
C SER A 146 9.75 -19.06 9.89
N ALA A 147 8.63 -18.42 9.54
CA ALA A 147 7.30 -18.98 9.55
C ALA A 147 6.54 -18.57 8.29
N LEU A 148 5.77 -19.51 7.72
CA LEU A 148 4.94 -19.22 6.56
C LEU A 148 3.69 -18.45 7.01
N PRO A 149 3.24 -17.44 6.25
CA PRO A 149 1.98 -16.78 6.54
C PRO A 149 0.82 -17.79 6.47
N GLU A 150 0.04 -17.85 7.55
CA GLU A 150 -1.10 -18.77 7.67
C GLU A 150 -2.10 -18.57 6.53
N GLY A 151 -2.63 -19.64 5.94
CA GLY A 151 -3.61 -19.51 4.85
C GLY A 151 -3.02 -19.04 3.52
N SER A 152 -1.69 -18.93 3.40
CA SER A 152 -1.03 -18.66 2.10
C SER A 152 -0.51 -19.93 1.42
N MET A 153 -0.76 -21.11 2.00
CA MET A 153 -0.41 -22.39 1.35
C MET A 153 -1.09 -22.51 0.00
N GLY A 154 -0.34 -22.93 -1.03
CA GLY A 154 -0.79 -22.96 -2.42
C GLY A 154 -0.61 -21.64 -3.19
N HIS A 155 -0.38 -20.52 -2.48
CA HIS A 155 -0.16 -19.19 -3.08
C HIS A 155 1.29 -18.70 -2.97
N ILE A 156 2.12 -19.40 -2.19
CA ILE A 156 3.55 -19.13 -2.01
C ILE A 156 4.42 -20.06 -2.87
N THR A 157 5.52 -19.52 -3.39
CA THR A 157 6.60 -20.30 -3.99
C THR A 157 7.75 -20.40 -3.00
N ILE A 158 8.18 -21.61 -2.65
CA ILE A 158 9.31 -21.83 -1.74
C ILE A 158 10.55 -22.13 -2.57
N SER A 159 11.59 -21.32 -2.37
CA SER A 159 12.92 -21.54 -2.94
C SER A 159 13.88 -21.91 -1.81
N LEU A 160 14.55 -23.04 -1.93
CA LEU A 160 15.62 -23.42 -1.00
C LEU A 160 16.94 -22.79 -1.44
N PRO A 161 17.74 -22.21 -0.53
CA PRO A 161 19.08 -21.75 -0.88
C PRO A 161 19.90 -22.94 -1.43
N ARG A 162 20.57 -22.71 -2.56
CA ARG A 162 21.49 -23.67 -3.19
C ARG A 162 22.78 -23.81 -2.40
#